data_AF-A0A2S8G578-F1
#
_entry.id   AF-A0A2S8G578-F1
#
_cell.length_a   1.000
_cell.length_b   1.000
_cell.length_c   1.000
_cell.angle_alpha   90.00
_cell.angle_beta   90.00
_cell.angle_gamma   90.00
#
_symmetry.space_group_name_H-M   'P 1'
#
loop_
_entity.id
_entity.type
_entity.pdbx_description
1 polymer ?
#
loop_
_entity_poly.entity_id
_entity_poly.type
_entity_poly.pdbx_seq_one_letter_code
_entity_poly.pdbx_strand_id
1 'polypeptide(L)'
;MWKIIGTLLSIGLGVAITYWEMVPQTHVPYDTWTMSEEEAYDVAEATLRYQFEQAEKIPQTKQKRWMVMTYGDLASAEFMTRFSDRKNLAIDYPENPKQAEQIALFVIERTKRIDDETMVVTASTVGADPKAVGPTLDDFVVVLTNGKWEVDPTRAVEP
;
A
#
# COMPACT_ATOMS: atom_id res chain seq x y z
N MET A 1 -61.64 21.72 -34.23
CA MET A 1 -61.98 21.05 -32.95
C MET A 1 -60.81 20.10 -32.65
N TRP A 2 -59.99 20.22 -31.60
CA TRP A 2 -60.29 20.38 -30.16
C TRP A 2 -61.09 19.15 -29.69
N LYS A 3 -60.66 18.28 -28.75
CA LYS A 3 -59.74 18.32 -27.57
C LYS A 3 -59.14 16.87 -27.37
N ILE A 4 -58.19 16.48 -26.48
CA ILE A 4 -57.41 17.09 -25.35
C ILE A 4 -56.15 16.23 -25.00
N ILE A 5 -55.16 16.81 -24.27
CA ILE A 5 -54.10 16.31 -23.31
C ILE A 5 -53.62 14.82 -23.36
N GLY A 6 -52.33 14.49 -23.16
CA GLY A 6 -51.14 15.35 -22.91
C GLY A 6 -50.06 14.72 -21.98
N THR A 7 -49.47 15.55 -21.12
CA THR A 7 -48.44 15.25 -20.09
C THR A 7 -46.98 15.12 -20.59
N LEU A 8 -46.12 16.03 -20.11
CA LEU A 8 -44.65 15.95 -20.23
C LEU A 8 -44.08 14.97 -19.19
N LEU A 9 -42.91 14.38 -19.44
CA LEU A 9 -41.70 14.59 -18.61
C LEU A 9 -40.46 13.82 -19.12
N SER A 10 -39.34 14.55 -19.19
CA SER A 10 -37.94 14.10 -19.07
C SER A 10 -37.55 12.66 -19.48
N ILE A 11 -36.92 12.52 -20.66
CA ILE A 11 -35.76 11.63 -20.86
C ILE A 11 -34.62 12.47 -21.45
N GLY A 12 -33.94 13.23 -20.60
CA GLY A 12 -32.60 13.75 -20.87
C GLY A 12 -31.59 12.88 -20.13
N LEU A 13 -30.38 12.74 -20.68
CA LEU A 13 -29.27 11.93 -20.14
C LEU A 13 -29.62 10.45 -19.88
N GLY A 14 -29.62 9.64 -20.93
CA GLY A 14 -29.81 8.17 -20.82
C GLY A 14 -28.82 7.30 -21.62
N VAL A 15 -27.85 7.88 -22.34
CA VAL A 15 -26.95 7.15 -23.26
C VAL A 15 -25.50 7.68 -23.22
N ALA A 16 -25.07 8.19 -22.07
CA ALA A 16 -23.70 8.69 -21.85
C ALA A 16 -22.98 7.99 -20.67
N ILE A 17 -23.57 6.91 -20.15
CA ILE A 17 -23.08 6.15 -18.99
C ILE A 17 -23.21 4.66 -19.31
N THR A 18 -22.14 4.05 -19.84
CA THR A 18 -21.88 2.58 -19.91
C THR A 18 -20.54 2.22 -20.59
N TYR A 19 -19.59 3.17 -20.69
CA TYR A 19 -18.25 2.94 -21.27
C TYR A 19 -17.11 3.53 -20.40
N TRP A 20 -17.35 3.65 -19.10
CA TRP A 20 -16.36 4.04 -18.08
C TRP A 20 -16.12 2.95 -17.01
N GLU A 21 -16.67 1.76 -17.22
CA GLU A 21 -16.38 0.56 -16.44
C GLU A 21 -15.53 -0.40 -17.29
N MET A 22 -14.75 -1.27 -16.65
CA MET A 22 -13.86 -2.27 -17.29
C MET A 22 -12.61 -1.76 -18.02
N VAL A 23 -12.10 -0.57 -17.66
CA VAL A 23 -10.63 -0.41 -17.57
C VAL A 23 -10.29 -0.55 -16.09
N PRO A 24 -9.50 -1.57 -15.66
CA PRO A 24 -8.91 -1.55 -14.34
C PRO A 24 -8.03 -0.31 -14.29
N GLN A 25 -8.36 0.67 -13.43
CA GLN A 25 -7.51 1.84 -13.27
C GLN A 25 -6.12 1.34 -12.89
N THR A 26 -5.13 1.63 -13.71
CA THR A 26 -3.72 1.43 -13.37
C THR A 26 -3.47 2.24 -12.11
N HIS A 27 -3.45 1.56 -10.96
CA HIS A 27 -3.16 2.18 -9.68
C HIS A 27 -1.72 2.65 -9.77
N VAL A 28 -1.53 3.95 -10.03
CA VAL A 28 -0.19 4.53 -10.10
C VAL A 28 0.40 4.33 -8.71
N PRO A 29 1.48 3.52 -8.56
CA PRO A 29 1.86 3.02 -7.25
C PRO A 29 2.44 4.14 -6.38
N TYR A 30 2.82 5.27 -6.97
CA TYR A 30 2.92 6.53 -6.26
C TYR A 30 2.67 7.69 -7.22
N ASP A 31 2.39 8.87 -6.68
CA ASP A 31 2.19 10.06 -7.50
C ASP A 31 3.51 10.61 -8.05
N THR A 32 3.92 10.09 -9.20
CA THR A 32 5.11 10.49 -9.97
C THR A 32 5.08 11.94 -10.46
N TRP A 33 3.98 12.69 -10.27
CA TRP A 33 3.90 14.12 -10.57
C TRP A 33 4.24 15.01 -9.36
N THR A 34 4.18 14.47 -8.13
CA THR A 34 4.37 15.25 -6.88
C THR A 34 5.42 14.65 -5.92
N MET A 35 6.04 13.53 -6.28
CA MET A 35 7.08 12.85 -5.49
C MET A 35 8.16 12.25 -6.40
N SER A 36 9.42 12.29 -5.98
CA SER A 36 10.52 11.61 -6.68
C SER A 36 10.58 10.11 -6.34
N GLU A 37 11.24 9.30 -7.17
CA GLU A 37 11.46 7.88 -6.84
C GLU A 37 12.29 7.69 -5.56
N GLU A 38 13.28 8.56 -5.32
CA GLU A 38 14.08 8.56 -4.09
C GLU A 38 13.22 8.84 -2.84
N GLU A 39 12.35 9.86 -2.90
CA GLU A 39 11.41 10.20 -1.83
C GLU A 39 10.35 9.09 -1.63
N ALA A 40 9.89 8.46 -2.71
CA ALA A 40 9.02 7.30 -2.66
C ALA A 40 9.68 6.11 -1.94
N TYR A 41 10.98 5.91 -2.13
CA TYR A 41 11.74 4.89 -1.39
C TYR A 41 12.01 5.30 0.07
N ASP A 42 12.28 6.56 0.38
CA ASP A 42 12.45 7.02 1.77
C ASP A 42 11.16 6.83 2.60
N VAL A 43 10.00 7.15 2.01
CA VAL A 43 8.68 6.95 2.61
C VAL A 43 8.32 5.46 2.74
N ALA A 44 8.68 4.64 1.75
CA ALA A 44 8.58 3.18 1.84
C ALA A 44 9.49 2.61 2.94
N GLU A 45 10.71 3.11 3.09
CA GLU A 45 11.64 2.70 4.14
C GLU A 45 11.08 2.99 5.53
N ALA A 46 10.60 4.22 5.76
CA ALA A 46 9.97 4.63 7.02
C ALA A 46 8.81 3.70 7.41
N THR A 47 7.94 3.40 6.44
CA THR A 47 6.77 2.53 6.64
C THR A 47 7.18 1.09 6.95
N LEU A 48 8.12 0.52 6.18
CA LEU A 48 8.62 -0.84 6.40
C LEU A 48 9.37 -0.99 7.72
N ARG A 49 10.19 0.00 8.13
CA ARG A 49 10.85 -0.03 9.46
C ARG A 49 9.81 -0.04 10.58
N TYR A 50 8.77 0.78 10.51
CA TYR A 50 7.68 0.76 11.47
C TYR A 50 6.93 -0.59 11.50
N GLN A 51 6.61 -1.17 10.34
CA GLN A 51 5.97 -2.48 10.23
C GLN A 51 6.84 -3.60 10.81
N PHE A 52 8.15 -3.59 10.57
CA PHE A 52 9.11 -4.52 11.15
C PHE A 52 9.17 -4.42 12.68
N GLU A 53 9.14 -3.20 13.23
CA GLU A 53 9.07 -2.98 14.67
C GLU A 53 7.74 -3.43 15.29
N GLN A 54 6.62 -3.37 14.57
CA GLN A 54 5.37 -3.97 15.02
C GLN A 54 5.44 -5.50 14.97
N ALA A 55 5.97 -6.06 13.88
CA ALA A 55 6.16 -7.51 13.72
C ALA A 55 7.08 -8.11 14.80
N GLU A 56 8.12 -7.39 15.23
CA GLU A 56 9.00 -7.79 16.34
C GLU A 56 8.34 -7.76 17.73
N LYS A 57 7.11 -7.25 17.85
CA LYS A 57 6.31 -7.40 19.08
C LYS A 57 5.55 -8.72 19.10
N ILE A 58 5.38 -9.39 17.95
CA ILE A 58 4.68 -10.68 17.80
C ILE A 58 5.69 -11.84 17.89
N PRO A 59 5.61 -12.75 18.89
CA PRO A 59 6.60 -13.80 19.09
C PRO A 59 6.77 -14.77 17.89
N GLN A 60 5.68 -15.05 17.18
CA GLN A 60 5.66 -15.95 16.02
C GLN A 60 6.42 -15.38 14.83
N THR A 61 6.30 -14.06 14.59
CA THR A 61 6.87 -13.39 13.42
C THR A 61 8.39 -13.25 13.52
N LYS A 62 8.98 -13.37 14.71
CA LYS A 62 10.44 -13.45 14.95
C LYS A 62 11.10 -14.70 14.36
N GLN A 63 10.33 -15.76 14.14
CA GLN A 63 10.82 -17.00 13.54
C GLN A 63 10.70 -17.00 12.01
N LYS A 64 10.06 -15.96 11.44
CA LYS A 64 9.84 -15.83 10.01
C LYS A 64 10.98 -15.07 9.32
N ARG A 65 11.23 -15.44 8.07
CA ARG A 65 11.96 -14.56 7.14
C ARG A 65 11.01 -13.48 6.63
N TRP A 66 11.53 -12.30 6.33
CA TRP A 66 10.73 -11.18 5.84
C TRP A 66 11.08 -10.86 4.39
N MET A 67 10.08 -10.89 3.52
CA MET A 67 10.22 -10.51 2.12
C MET A 67 9.58 -9.14 1.92
N VAL A 68 10.14 -8.33 1.03
CA VAL A 68 9.70 -6.95 0.80
C VAL A 68 9.31 -6.77 -0.65
N MET A 69 8.14 -6.18 -0.87
CA MET A 69 7.72 -5.65 -2.16
C MET A 69 7.43 -4.16 -2.03
N THR A 70 7.74 -3.41 -3.07
CA THR A 70 7.53 -1.96 -3.16
C THR A 70 6.92 -1.64 -4.51
N TYR A 71 5.77 -0.98 -4.50
CA TYR A 71 5.17 -0.36 -5.69
C TYR A 71 4.81 -1.35 -6.82
N GLY A 72 4.61 -2.63 -6.46
CA GLY A 72 4.22 -3.73 -7.34
C GLY A 72 5.32 -4.78 -7.55
N ASP A 73 6.59 -4.40 -7.38
CA ASP A 73 7.75 -5.25 -7.64
C ASP A 73 8.42 -5.77 -6.35
N LEU A 74 9.28 -6.79 -6.48
CA LEU A 74 10.22 -7.16 -5.42
C LEU A 74 11.20 -6.01 -5.17
N ALA A 75 11.48 -5.75 -3.88
CA ALA A 75 12.44 -4.74 -3.47
C ALA A 75 13.81 -4.94 -4.14
N SER A 76 14.32 -3.88 -4.78
CA SER A 76 15.61 -3.95 -5.48
C SER A 76 16.76 -4.24 -4.52
N ALA A 77 17.82 -4.87 -5.01
CA ALA A 77 19.00 -5.18 -4.19
C ALA A 77 19.61 -3.91 -3.56
N GLU A 78 19.52 -2.76 -4.25
CA GLU A 78 19.91 -1.45 -3.75
C GLU A 78 19.00 -0.97 -2.61
N PHE A 79 17.68 -1.00 -2.78
CA PHE A 79 16.72 -0.66 -1.72
C PHE A 79 16.91 -1.54 -0.48
N MET A 80 17.17 -2.83 -0.67
CA MET A 80 17.43 -3.78 0.42
C MET A 80 18.72 -3.48 1.21
N THR A 81 19.69 -2.71 0.66
CA THR A 81 20.87 -2.27 1.45
C THR A 81 20.51 -1.32 2.59
N ARG A 82 19.42 -0.56 2.46
CA ARG A 82 18.90 0.33 3.51
C ARG A 82 18.62 -0.47 4.80
N PHE A 83 18.16 -1.71 4.67
CA PHE A 83 17.83 -2.62 5.78
C PHE A 83 18.95 -3.60 6.14
N SER A 84 20.22 -3.26 5.85
CA SER A 84 21.38 -4.10 6.17
C SER A 84 21.57 -4.38 7.69
N ASP A 85 20.81 -3.70 8.56
CA ASP A 85 20.68 -4.03 9.98
C ASP A 85 19.88 -5.33 10.25
N ARG A 86 19.02 -5.77 9.32
CA ARG A 86 18.08 -6.90 9.50
C ARG A 86 18.62 -8.21 8.93
N LYS A 87 18.66 -9.25 9.77
CA LYS A 87 19.29 -10.56 9.45
C LYS A 87 18.32 -11.63 8.93
N ASN A 88 17.03 -11.34 8.97
CA ASN A 88 15.94 -12.25 8.62
C ASN A 88 15.33 -11.97 7.24
N LEU A 89 15.90 -11.05 6.45
CA LEU A 89 15.38 -10.73 5.13
C LEU A 89 15.44 -11.92 4.16
N ALA A 90 14.47 -11.97 3.26
CA ALA A 90 14.41 -12.84 2.09
C ALA A 90 14.45 -11.99 0.83
N ILE A 91 15.38 -12.35 -0.06
CA ILE A 91 15.59 -11.69 -1.36
C ILE A 91 14.74 -12.40 -2.43
N ASP A 92 14.53 -13.71 -2.27
CA ASP A 92 13.86 -14.59 -3.23
C ASP A 92 12.62 -15.25 -2.63
N TYR A 93 11.63 -15.53 -3.50
CA TYR A 93 10.50 -16.39 -3.16
C TYR A 93 10.96 -17.85 -2.95
N PRO A 94 10.46 -18.56 -1.91
CA PRO A 94 10.83 -19.94 -1.66
C PRO A 94 10.10 -20.89 -2.61
N GLU A 95 10.85 -21.67 -3.39
CA GLU A 95 10.32 -22.71 -4.30
C GLU A 95 9.51 -23.81 -3.59
N ASN A 96 9.67 -23.95 -2.27
CA ASN A 96 9.02 -24.97 -1.45
C ASN A 96 7.86 -24.37 -0.63
N PRO A 97 6.60 -24.84 -0.80
CA PRO A 97 5.45 -24.33 -0.03
C PRO A 97 5.63 -24.35 1.49
N LYS A 98 6.36 -25.33 2.05
CA LYS A 98 6.63 -25.40 3.50
C LYS A 98 7.61 -24.34 4.01
N GLN A 99 8.36 -23.70 3.11
CA GLN A 99 9.18 -22.53 3.41
C GLN A 99 8.39 -21.23 3.21
N ALA A 100 7.38 -21.19 2.32
CA ALA A 100 6.47 -20.05 2.20
C ALA A 100 5.69 -19.79 3.49
N GLU A 101 5.27 -20.84 4.22
CA GLU A 101 4.69 -20.75 5.57
C GLU A 101 5.62 -20.02 6.57
N GLN A 102 6.94 -20.07 6.36
CA GLN A 102 7.96 -19.43 7.20
C GLN A 102 8.30 -17.99 6.75
N ILE A 103 7.60 -17.43 5.76
CA ILE A 103 7.76 -16.04 5.34
C ILE A 103 6.62 -15.18 5.88
N ALA A 104 6.94 -13.93 6.21
CA ALA A 104 6.02 -12.81 6.22
C ALA A 104 6.39 -11.88 5.05
N LEU A 105 5.42 -11.53 4.22
CA LEU A 105 5.60 -10.62 3.09
C LEU A 105 5.02 -9.26 3.50
N PHE A 106 5.83 -8.22 3.37
CA PHE A 106 5.46 -6.83 3.58
C PHE A 106 5.48 -6.11 2.23
N VAL A 107 4.36 -5.48 1.87
CA VAL A 107 4.14 -4.84 0.58
C VAL A 107 3.81 -3.37 0.81
N ILE A 108 4.58 -2.46 0.23
CA ILE A 108 4.11 -1.08 0.02
C ILE A 108 3.33 -1.06 -1.29
N GLU A 109 2.00 -0.97 -1.20
CA GLU A 109 1.13 -1.03 -2.39
C GLU A 109 1.06 0.33 -3.09
N ARG A 110 0.83 1.41 -2.33
CA ARG A 110 0.84 2.77 -2.87
C ARG A 110 1.22 3.85 -1.87
N THR A 111 1.79 4.95 -2.37
CA THR A 111 2.08 6.17 -1.59
C THR A 111 1.46 7.40 -2.24
N LYS A 112 0.77 8.22 -1.45
CA LYS A 112 0.09 9.45 -1.89
C LYS A 112 0.50 10.63 -1.01
N ARG A 113 1.04 11.69 -1.63
CA ARG A 113 1.26 12.98 -0.97
C ARG A 113 -0.07 13.63 -0.57
N ILE A 114 -0.13 14.21 0.63
CA ILE A 114 -1.25 15.05 1.11
C ILE A 114 -0.84 16.52 1.06
N ASP A 115 0.36 16.82 1.58
CA ASP A 115 0.99 18.15 1.57
C ASP A 115 2.53 18.01 1.55
N ASP A 116 3.26 19.09 1.74
CA ASP A 116 4.73 19.10 1.69
C ASP A 116 5.38 18.22 2.79
N GLU A 117 4.71 18.08 3.95
CA GLU A 117 5.21 17.39 5.14
C GLU A 117 4.45 16.10 5.50
N THR A 118 3.37 15.76 4.78
CA THR A 118 2.48 14.63 5.09
C THR A 118 2.16 13.77 3.87
N MET A 119 2.27 12.45 4.03
CA MET A 119 1.84 11.43 3.05
C MET A 119 0.95 10.35 3.70
N VAL A 120 0.20 9.62 2.87
CA VAL A 120 -0.48 8.38 3.23
C VAL A 120 0.09 7.23 2.42
N VAL A 121 0.43 6.13 3.10
CA VAL A 121 1.01 4.92 2.51
C VAL A 121 0.09 3.74 2.79
N THR A 122 -0.47 3.16 1.73
CA THR A 122 -1.22 1.91 1.82
C THR A 122 -0.24 0.75 1.73
N ALA A 123 -0.23 -0.09 2.75
CA ALA A 123 0.66 -1.24 2.82
C ALA A 123 -0.10 -2.50 3.26
N SER A 124 0.39 -3.64 2.78
CA SER A 124 -0.28 -4.93 2.89
C SER A 124 0.69 -5.97 3.45
N THR A 125 0.25 -6.73 4.44
CA THR A 125 1.08 -7.71 5.14
C THR A 125 0.46 -9.09 5.07
N VAL A 126 1.19 -10.06 4.51
CA VAL A 126 0.76 -11.46 4.41
C VAL A 126 1.58 -12.33 5.37
N GLY A 127 0.88 -13.11 6.20
CA GLY A 127 1.49 -14.15 7.04
C GLY A 127 2.28 -13.66 8.26
N ALA A 128 2.29 -12.36 8.58
CA ALA A 128 2.88 -11.85 9.82
C ALA A 128 2.08 -12.28 11.06
N ASP A 129 0.75 -12.16 11.03
CA ASP A 129 -0.16 -12.78 12.01
C ASP A 129 -0.62 -14.17 11.52
N PRO A 130 -0.36 -15.26 12.25
CA PRO A 130 -0.86 -16.59 11.91
C PRO A 130 -2.39 -16.77 12.05
N LYS A 131 -3.12 -15.77 12.53
CA LYS A 131 -4.61 -15.76 12.57
C LYS A 131 -5.25 -15.07 11.37
N ALA A 132 -4.49 -14.32 10.57
CA ALA A 132 -5.02 -13.65 9.39
C ALA A 132 -5.39 -14.68 8.31
N VAL A 133 -6.59 -14.55 7.74
CA VAL A 133 -7.11 -15.47 6.70
C VAL A 133 -6.66 -15.04 5.29
N GLY A 134 -5.97 -13.91 5.17
CA GLY A 134 -5.46 -13.33 3.93
C GLY A 134 -4.47 -12.19 4.24
N PRO A 135 -4.21 -11.27 3.29
CA PRO A 135 -3.48 -10.03 3.57
C PRO A 135 -4.24 -9.18 4.61
N THR A 136 -3.49 -8.59 5.55
CA THR A 136 -3.95 -7.43 6.32
C THR A 136 -3.55 -6.17 5.54
N LEU A 137 -4.52 -5.30 5.24
CA LEU A 137 -4.29 -4.02 4.57
C LEU A 137 -4.40 -2.91 5.61
N ASP A 138 -3.39 -2.05 5.69
CA ASP A 138 -3.29 -0.93 6.62
C ASP A 138 -2.89 0.35 5.86
N ASP A 139 -3.53 1.48 6.19
CA ASP A 139 -3.14 2.82 5.71
C ASP A 139 -2.37 3.56 6.80
N PHE A 140 -1.11 3.92 6.52
CA PHE A 140 -0.22 4.63 7.44
C PHE A 140 -0.08 6.10 7.06
N VAL A 141 -0.17 7.00 8.03
CA VAL A 141 0.24 8.41 7.84
C VAL A 141 1.74 8.54 8.11
N VAL A 142 2.47 9.14 7.18
CA VAL A 142 3.92 9.37 7.27
C VAL A 142 4.18 10.87 7.22
N VAL A 143 5.02 11.36 8.13
CA VAL A 143 5.27 12.80 8.33
C VAL A 143 6.76 13.13 8.27
N LEU A 144 7.10 14.30 7.73
CA LEU A 144 8.48 14.78 7.60
C LEU A 144 8.95 15.45 8.90
N THR A 145 9.55 14.67 9.79
CA THR A 145 10.05 15.12 11.09
C THR A 145 11.56 15.31 11.05
N ASN A 146 12.05 16.53 11.34
CA ASN A 146 13.48 16.88 11.35
C ASN A 146 14.26 16.49 10.07
N GLY A 147 13.60 16.51 8.90
CA GLY A 147 14.20 16.11 7.62
C GLY A 147 14.26 14.60 7.39
N LYS A 148 13.42 13.81 8.08
CA LYS A 148 13.21 12.39 7.84
C LYS A 148 11.73 12.04 7.81
N TRP A 149 11.35 11.10 6.96
CA TRP A 149 10.00 10.53 6.98
C TRP A 149 9.87 9.52 8.13
N GLU A 150 8.83 9.69 8.96
CA GLU A 150 8.51 8.83 10.10
C GLU A 150 7.00 8.53 10.12
N VAL A 151 6.59 7.32 10.49
CA VAL A 151 5.16 6.98 10.63
C VAL A 151 4.59 7.65 11.88
N ASP A 152 3.46 8.36 11.74
CA ASP A 152 2.68 8.90 12.87
C ASP A 152 1.59 7.89 13.28
N PRO A 153 1.77 7.09 14.35
CA PRO A 153 0.80 6.09 14.77
C PRO A 153 -0.42 6.70 15.50
N THR A 154 -0.49 8.02 15.63
CA THR A 154 -1.58 8.73 16.31
C THR A 154 -2.60 9.32 15.34
N ARG A 155 -2.21 9.54 14.07
CA ARG A 155 -3.12 9.92 12.99
C ARG A 155 -3.74 8.67 12.37
N ALA A 156 -4.99 8.39 12.71
CA ALA A 156 -5.80 7.48 11.91
C ALA A 156 -6.09 8.11 10.55
N VAL A 157 -6.06 7.30 9.48
CA VAL A 157 -6.64 7.70 8.19
C VAL A 157 -8.16 7.56 8.32
N GLU A 158 -8.90 8.67 8.18
CA GLU A 158 -10.37 8.64 8.15
C GLU A 158 -10.85 8.01 6.82
N PRO A 159 -11.83 7.08 6.85
CA PRO A 159 -12.26 6.29 5.69
C PRO A 159 -13.30 6.97 4.78
#